data_AF-A0A536DWZ9-F1
#
_entry.id   AF-A0A536DWZ9-F1
#
_cell.length_a   1.000
_cell.length_b   1.000
_cell.length_c   1.000
_cell.angle_alpha   90.00
_cell.angle_beta   90.00
_cell.angle_gamma   90.00
#
_symmetry.space_group_name_H-M   'P 1'
#
loop_
_entity.id
_entity.type
_entity.pdbx_description
1 polymer ?
#
loop_
_entity_poly.entity_id
_entity_poly.type
_entity_poly.pdbx_seq_one_letter_code
_entity_poly.pdbx_strand_id
1 'polypeptide(L)' 'VTASYHSATLGRTFALAMLQSGRQRIGATVYAPLNGHAIAATVTEPVFYDKDNLRRDS' A
#
# COMPACT_ATOMS: atom_id res chain seq x y z
N VAL A 1 3.01 9.00 5.05
CA VAL A 1 2.16 7.79 5.28
C VAL A 1 0.99 8.22 6.14
N THR A 2 -0.24 7.83 5.80
CA THR A 2 -1.44 8.18 6.56
C THR A 2 -1.89 7.04 7.48
N ALA A 3 -1.65 5.79 7.09
CA ALA A 3 -1.88 4.61 7.93
C ALA A 3 -0.94 3.48 7.52
N SER A 4 -0.60 2.58 8.45
CA SER A 4 0.28 1.43 8.21
C SER A 4 -0.12 0.25 9.08
N TYR A 5 -0.08 -0.96 8.52
CA TYR A 5 -0.55 -2.17 9.20
C TYR A 5 0.31 -3.39 8.84
N HIS A 6 0.40 -4.32 9.77
CA HIS A 6 0.75 -5.70 9.49
C HIS A 6 -0.54 -6.49 9.20
N SER A 7 -0.78 -6.86 7.94
CA SER A 7 -2.02 -7.55 7.57
C SER A 7 -1.85 -9.06 7.70
N ALA A 8 -2.62 -9.68 8.60
CA ALA A 8 -2.73 -11.13 8.67
C ALA A 8 -3.29 -11.71 7.36
N THR A 9 -4.33 -11.07 6.80
CA THR A 9 -4.99 -11.52 5.56
C THR A 9 -4.07 -11.48 4.34
N LEU A 10 -3.18 -10.50 4.25
CA LEU A 10 -2.23 -10.38 3.13
C LEU A 10 -0.88 -11.06 3.38
N GLY A 11 -0.63 -11.55 4.61
CA GLY A 11 0.64 -12.13 5.02
C GLY A 11 1.84 -11.16 4.94
N ARG A 12 1.58 -9.84 4.89
CA ARG A 12 2.61 -8.80 4.74
C ARG A 12 2.16 -7.47 5.31
N THR A 13 3.11 -6.56 5.49
CA THR A 13 2.82 -5.15 5.80
C THR A 13 2.30 -4.39 4.59
N PHE A 14 1.44 -3.41 4.81
CA PHE A 14 1.06 -2.42 3.82
C PHE A 14 0.84 -1.04 4.46
N ALA A 15 0.84 0.00 3.64
CA ALA A 15 0.58 1.36 4.09
C ALA A 15 -0.28 2.13 3.10
N LEU A 16 -1.07 3.06 3.62
CA LEU A 16 -1.79 4.08 2.86
C LEU A 16 -1.01 5.39 2.90
N ALA A 17 -1.00 6.12 1.79
CA ALA A 17 -0.30 7.40 1.69
C ALA A 17 -0.95 8.30 0.64
N MET A 18 -0.84 9.60 0.86
CA MET A 18 -1.07 10.60 -0.19
C MET A 18 0.22 10.74 -0.99
N LEU A 19 0.15 10.49 -2.30
CA LEU A 19 1.30 10.55 -3.19
C LEU A 19 0.96 11.42 -4.40
N GLN A 20 1.81 12.41 -4.68
CA GLN A 20 1.65 13.25 -5.87
C GLN A 20 1.71 12.38 -7.13
N SER A 21 0.70 12.55 -7.99
CA SER A 21 0.45 11.74 -9.19
C SER A 21 0.43 10.23 -8.91
N GLY A 22 0.01 9.80 -7.71
CA GLY A 22 0.17 8.42 -7.26
C GLY A 22 -0.43 7.36 -8.19
N ARG A 23 -1.58 7.63 -8.81
CA ARG A 23 -2.22 6.72 -9.78
C ARG A 23 -1.38 6.48 -11.04
N GLN A 24 -0.57 7.45 -11.46
CA GLN A 24 0.34 7.30 -12.62
C GLN A 24 1.64 6.58 -12.24
N ARG A 25 1.85 6.33 -10.95
CA ARG A 25 3.09 5.77 -10.40
C ARG A 25 2.92 4.34 -9.90
N ILE A 26 1.81 3.67 -10.21
CA ILE A 26 1.59 2.27 -9.87
C ILE A 26 2.74 1.43 -10.43
N GLY A 27 3.29 0.53 -9.62
CA GLY A 27 4.48 -0.27 -9.93
C GLY A 27 5.81 0.43 -9.64
N ALA A 28 5.82 1.76 -9.44
CA ALA A 28 7.05 2.47 -9.10
C ALA A 28 7.51 2.18 -7.67
N THR A 29 8.82 2.25 -7.45
CA THR A 29 9.40 2.29 -6.09
C THR A 29 9.38 3.72 -5.55
N VAL A 30 8.97 3.87 -4.30
CA VAL A 30 9.05 5.11 -3.53
C VAL A 30 9.80 4.85 -2.24
N TYR A 31 10.37 5.91 -1.67
CA TYR A 31 11.12 5.85 -0.42
C TYR A 31 10.41 6.64 0.66
N ALA A 32 10.19 6.01 1.81
CA ALA A 32 9.64 6.65 2.99
C ALA A 32 10.69 6.70 4.11
N PRO A 33 10.79 7.78 4.89
CA PRO A 33 11.67 7.82 6.05
C PRO A 33 11.12 6.96 7.19
N LEU A 34 11.96 6.12 7.77
CA LEU A 34 11.70 5.35 8.99
C LEU A 34 12.99 5.26 9.81
N ASN A 35 12.95 5.74 11.06
CA ASN A 35 14.08 5.69 12.00
C ASN A 35 15.41 6.23 11.43
N GLY A 36 15.36 7.33 10.67
CA GLY A 36 16.56 7.93 10.06
C GLY A 36 17.05 7.24 8.78
N HIS A 37 16.36 6.21 8.31
CA HIS A 37 16.68 5.50 7.06
C HIS A 37 15.55 5.63 6.05
N ALA A 38 15.88 5.55 4.76
CA ALA A 38 14.90 5.45 3.69
C ALA A 38 14.54 3.98 3.47
N ILE A 39 13.25 3.65 3.57
CA ILE A 39 12.72 2.31 3.25
C ILE A 39 12.01 2.35 1.89
N ALA A 40 12.30 1.37 1.05
CA ALA A 40 11.64 1.21 -0.25
C ALA A 40 10.23 0.61 -0.09
N ALA A 41 9.28 1.11 -0.88
CA ALA A 41 7.95 0.55 -1.01
C ALA A 41 7.49 0.61 -2.47
N THR A 42 6.69 -0.35 -2.90
CA THR A 42 6.07 -0.33 -4.25
C THR A 42 4.71 0.35 -4.18
N VAL A 43 4.46 1.30 -5.06
CA VAL A 43 3.13 1.92 -5.20
C VAL A 43 2.20 0.88 -5.85
N THR A 44 1.10 0.55 -5.17
CA THR A 44 0.09 -0.40 -5.66
C THR A 44 -1.26 0.29 -5.80
N GLU A 45 -2.23 -0.40 -6.40
CA GLU A 45 -3.61 0.06 -6.44
C GLU A 45 -4.18 0.30 -5.04
N PRO A 46 -5.04 1.32 -4.86
CA PRO A 46 -5.61 1.66 -3.56
C PRO A 46 -6.55 0.55 -3.02
N VAL A 47 -7.10 -0.28 -3.89
CA VAL A 47 -7.82 -1.51 -3.53
C VAL A 47 -6.92 -2.68 -3.84
N PHE A 48 -6.29 -3.23 -2.80
CA PHE A 48 -5.27 -4.29 -2.90
C PHE A 48 -5.71 -5.61 -2.23
N TYR A 49 -6.95 -5.65 -1.73
CA TYR A 49 -7.58 -6.83 -1.16
C TYR A 49 -9.02 -6.89 -1.64
N ASP A 50 -9.46 -8.09 -2.05
CA ASP A 50 -10.80 -8.37 -2.59
C ASP A 50 -11.30 -7.32 -3.59
N LYS A 51 -10.48 -7.02 -4.61
CA LYS A 51 -10.79 -5.98 -5.59
C LYS A 51 -12.09 -6.25 -6.37
N ASP A 52 -12.34 -7.53 -6.65
CA ASP A 52 -13.55 -7.98 -7.36
C ASP A 52 -14.76 -8.13 -6.42
N ASN A 53 -14.58 -7.82 -5.13
CA ASN A 53 -15.65 -7.78 -4.13
C ASN A 53 -16.42 -9.11 -4.03
N LEU A 54 -15.69 -10.24 -4.10
CA LEU A 54 -16.28 -11.58 -4.13
C LEU A 54 -16.75 -12.04 -2.74
N ARG A 55 -16.34 -11.34 -1.66
CA ARG A 55 -16.64 -11.73 -0.27
C ARG A 55 -17.74 -10.91 0.39
N ARG A 56 -18.42 -10.02 -0.35
CA ARG A 56 -19.42 -9.10 0.24
C ARG A 56 -20.67 -9.82 0.74
N ASP A 57 -21.14 -10.81 -0.02
CA ASP A 57 -22.45 -11.45 0.18
C ASP A 57 -22.33 -12.94 0.59
N SER A 58 -21.11 -13.37 0.95
CA SER A 58 -20.76 -14.75 1.37
C SER A 58 -20.96 -14.99 2.86
#